data_AF-A0A534X1B7-F1
#
_entry.id   AF-A0A534X1B7-F1
#
_cell.length_a   1.000
_cell.length_b   1.000
_cell.length_c   1.000
_cell.angle_alpha   90.00
_cell.angle_beta   90.00
_cell.angle_gamma   90.00
#
_symmetry.space_group_name_H-M   'P 1'
#
loop_
_entity.id
_entity.type
_entity.pdbx_description
1 polymer ?
#
loop_
_entity_poly.entity_id
_entity_poly.type
_entity_poly.pdbx_seq_one_letter_code
_entity_poly.pdbx_strand_id
1 'polypeptide(L)'
;MRLFTRALFVLLIACGPPRSVVTAGALVEDPTRYDGAEIVLAGIVENPRRRAGYTAFTLVDGTARVPVIAWGTQEVGMGDAVEVRGAFRSQVRAGDQVL
;
A
#
# COMPACT_ATOMS: atom_id res chain seq x y z
N MET A 1 31.43 -21.17 -24.43
CA MET A 1 30.06 -21.49 -23.93
C MET A 1 29.92 -21.26 -22.41
N ARG A 2 30.33 -20.10 -21.87
CA ARG A 2 30.21 -19.80 -20.41
C ARG A 2 29.76 -18.37 -20.07
N LEU A 3 29.61 -17.49 -21.06
CA LEU A 3 29.22 -16.09 -20.88
C LEU A 3 27.70 -15.84 -20.98
N PHE A 4 26.97 -16.68 -21.74
CA PHE A 4 25.51 -16.54 -21.89
C PHE A 4 24.72 -16.89 -20.61
N THR A 5 25.26 -17.72 -19.74
CA THR A 5 24.58 -18.14 -18.49
C THR A 5 24.53 -17.02 -17.45
N ARG A 6 25.45 -16.05 -17.48
CA ARG A 6 25.48 -14.94 -16.50
C ARG A 6 24.47 -13.83 -16.81
N ALA A 7 24.10 -13.64 -18.07
CA ALA A 7 23.10 -12.64 -18.45
C ALA A 7 21.67 -13.01 -17.99
N LEU A 8 21.37 -14.31 -17.90
CA LEU A 8 20.04 -14.79 -17.52
C LEU A 8 19.71 -14.55 -16.03
N PHE A 9 20.73 -14.56 -15.16
CA PHE A 9 20.55 -14.40 -13.71
C PHE A 9 20.25 -12.94 -13.31
N VAL A 10 20.72 -11.96 -14.08
CA VAL A 10 20.46 -10.53 -13.83
C VAL A 10 19.03 -10.15 -14.25
N LEU A 11 18.47 -10.80 -15.27
CA LEU A 11 17.12 -10.49 -15.76
C LEU A 11 16.02 -10.95 -14.78
N LEU A 12 16.27 -12.02 -14.00
CA LEU A 12 15.30 -12.54 -13.02
C LEU A 12 15.13 -11.64 -11.79
N ILE A 13 16.09 -10.78 -11.48
CA ILE A 13 16.00 -9.83 -10.36
C ILE A 13 15.22 -8.56 -10.75
N ALA A 14 15.06 -8.30 -12.06
CA ALA A 14 14.33 -7.12 -12.55
C ALA A 14 12.80 -7.28 -12.39
N CYS A 15 12.30 -8.50 -12.20
CA CYS A 15 10.92 -8.76 -11.85
C CYS A 15 10.79 -8.67 -10.32
N GLY A 16 10.49 -7.47 -9.81
CA GLY A 16 10.18 -7.28 -8.40
C GLY A 16 9.05 -8.22 -7.93
N PRO A 17 8.91 -8.43 -6.61
CA PRO A 17 7.87 -9.31 -6.09
C PRO A 17 6.50 -8.92 -6.63
N PRO A 18 5.67 -9.88 -7.06
CA PRO A 18 4.35 -9.59 -7.58
C PRO A 18 3.53 -8.88 -6.50
N ARG A 19 3.08 -7.66 -6.80
CA ARG A 19 2.18 -6.92 -5.91
C ARG A 19 0.80 -7.56 -5.98
N SER A 20 0.31 -8.06 -4.87
CA SER A 20 -1.04 -8.65 -4.82
C SER A 20 -2.08 -7.55 -4.75
N VAL A 21 -3.07 -7.61 -5.65
CA VAL A 21 -4.31 -6.84 -5.50
C VAL A 21 -5.12 -7.49 -4.38
N VAL A 22 -5.48 -6.71 -3.37
CA VAL A 22 -6.16 -7.19 -2.16
C VAL A 22 -7.36 -6.29 -1.84
N THR A 23 -8.34 -6.83 -1.13
CA THR A 23 -9.47 -6.07 -0.58
C THR A 23 -9.13 -5.55 0.81
N ALA A 24 -9.79 -4.48 1.24
CA ALA A 24 -9.67 -3.93 2.58
C ALA A 24 -10.10 -4.97 3.64
N GLY A 25 -11.14 -5.76 3.34
CA GLY A 25 -11.62 -6.83 4.20
C GLY A 25 -10.55 -7.89 4.48
N ALA A 26 -9.83 -8.34 3.45
CA ALA A 26 -8.76 -9.31 3.63
C ALA A 26 -7.64 -8.80 4.56
N LEU A 27 -7.33 -7.50 4.49
CA LEU A 27 -6.33 -6.86 5.36
C LEU A 27 -6.80 -6.76 6.81
N VAL A 28 -8.09 -6.54 7.05
CA VAL A 28 -8.67 -6.43 8.39
C VAL A 28 -8.92 -7.80 9.02
N GLU A 29 -9.30 -8.80 8.23
CA GLU A 29 -9.57 -10.16 8.70
C GLU A 29 -8.30 -10.92 9.13
N ASP A 30 -7.20 -10.79 8.38
CA ASP A 30 -5.93 -11.46 8.69
C ASP A 30 -4.72 -10.51 8.50
N PRO A 31 -4.56 -9.49 9.36
CA PRO A 31 -3.54 -8.45 9.19
C PRO A 31 -2.12 -9.01 9.27
N THR A 32 -1.88 -10.05 10.08
CA THR A 32 -0.54 -10.65 10.25
C THR A 32 -0.06 -11.33 8.98
N ARG A 33 -0.96 -11.91 8.18
CA ARG A 33 -0.61 -12.50 6.87
C ARG A 33 -0.04 -11.50 5.88
N TYR A 34 -0.48 -10.25 5.95
CA TYR A 34 -0.10 -9.20 4.98
C TYR A 34 0.93 -8.21 5.54
N ASP A 35 1.33 -8.32 6.81
CA ASP A 35 2.26 -7.38 7.43
C ASP A 35 3.61 -7.36 6.70
N GLY A 36 3.98 -6.19 6.19
CA GLY A 36 5.19 -5.96 5.39
C GLY A 36 5.07 -6.33 3.90
N ALA A 37 3.94 -6.87 3.44
CA ALA A 37 3.75 -7.24 2.04
C ALA A 37 3.52 -6.01 1.15
N GLU A 38 4.10 -6.00 -0.06
CA GLU A 38 3.73 -5.03 -1.10
C GLU A 38 2.37 -5.38 -1.70
N ILE A 39 1.41 -4.45 -1.59
CA ILE A 39 0.04 -4.64 -2.03
C ILE A 39 -0.43 -3.52 -2.95
N VAL A 40 -1.53 -3.80 -3.64
CA VAL A 40 -2.35 -2.81 -4.34
C VAL A 40 -3.76 -2.87 -3.75
N LEU A 41 -4.27 -1.72 -3.32
CA LEU A 41 -5.60 -1.58 -2.74
C LEU A 41 -6.35 -0.46 -3.47
N ALA A 42 -7.52 -0.74 -4.02
CA ALA A 42 -8.37 0.25 -4.67
C ALA A 42 -9.59 0.56 -3.81
N GLY A 43 -10.02 1.83 -3.78
CA GLY A 43 -11.20 2.22 -3.03
C GLY A 43 -11.51 3.71 -3.09
N ILE A 44 -12.47 4.12 -2.29
CA ILE A 44 -12.95 5.49 -2.16
C ILE A 44 -12.25 6.17 -0.98
N VAL A 45 -11.75 7.38 -1.19
CA VAL A 45 -11.08 8.19 -0.17
C VAL A 45 -12.09 8.83 0.77
N GLU A 46 -11.85 8.68 2.07
CA GLU A 46 -12.60 9.34 3.14
C GLU A 46 -11.66 10.12 4.07
N ASN A 47 -12.17 11.23 4.61
CA ASN A 47 -11.49 12.05 5.63
C ASN A 47 -10.03 12.42 5.31
N PRO A 48 -9.69 12.91 4.10
CA PRO A 48 -8.31 13.25 3.78
C PRO A 48 -7.79 14.40 4.64
N ARG A 49 -6.60 14.22 5.21
CA ARG A 49 -5.91 15.19 6.06
C ARG A 49 -4.48 15.36 5.57
N ARG A 50 -4.14 16.59 5.19
CA ARG A 50 -2.75 16.97 4.91
C ARG A 50 -2.05 17.34 6.22
N ARG A 51 -0.88 16.78 6.43
CA ARG A 51 0.03 17.07 7.54
C ARG A 51 1.40 17.45 6.96
N ALA A 52 2.25 18.06 7.80
CA ALA A 52 3.62 18.32 7.39
C ALA A 52 4.32 16.97 7.13
N GLY A 53 4.73 16.74 5.88
CA GLY A 53 5.47 15.54 5.48
C GLY A 53 4.64 14.32 5.08
N TYR A 54 3.33 14.29 5.29
CA TYR A 54 2.48 13.18 4.82
C TYR A 54 1.01 13.58 4.63
N THR A 55 0.30 12.78 3.85
CA THR A 55 -1.15 12.83 3.70
C THR A 55 -1.75 11.55 4.28
N ALA A 56 -2.73 11.70 5.17
CA ALA A 56 -3.44 10.57 5.77
C ALA A 56 -4.90 10.60 5.34
N PHE A 57 -5.46 9.43 5.07
CA PHE A 57 -6.87 9.26 4.70
C PHE A 57 -7.33 7.84 5.03
N THR A 58 -8.63 7.60 4.99
CA THR A 58 -9.19 6.25 5.06
C THR A 58 -9.60 5.83 3.65
N LEU A 59 -9.26 4.62 3.25
CA LEU A 59 -9.70 4.03 1.99
C LEU A 59 -10.76 2.96 2.26
N VAL A 60 -11.86 3.01 1.50
CA VAL A 60 -13.00 2.10 1.65
C VAL A 60 -13.32 1.45 0.31
N ASP A 61 -13.36 0.13 0.26
CA ASP A 61 -13.68 -0.63 -0.95
C ASP A 61 -15.05 -1.33 -0.90
N GLY A 62 -15.82 -1.06 0.15
CA GLY A 62 -17.11 -1.70 0.45
C GLY A 62 -17.01 -2.95 1.33
N THR A 63 -15.81 -3.51 1.52
CA THR A 63 -15.57 -4.67 2.39
C THR A 63 -15.04 -4.28 3.76
N ALA A 64 -14.19 -3.26 3.85
CA ALA A 64 -13.74 -2.67 5.11
C ALA A 64 -13.20 -1.25 4.91
N ARG A 65 -12.68 -0.66 6.00
CA ARG A 65 -12.03 0.66 6.02
C ARG A 65 -10.58 0.47 6.45
N VAL A 66 -9.64 0.98 5.66
CA VAL A 66 -8.19 0.88 5.94
C VAL A 66 -7.58 2.27 6.02
N PRO A 67 -6.88 2.63 7.11
CA PRO A 67 -6.13 3.88 7.18
C PRO A 67 -4.90 3.82 6.26
N VAL A 68 -4.66 4.90 5.53
CA VAL A 68 -3.54 5.05 4.60
C VAL A 68 -2.71 6.25 5.00
N ILE A 69 -1.39 6.07 5.00
CA ILE A 69 -0.40 7.13 5.15
C ILE A 69 0.45 7.15 3.90
N ALA A 70 0.41 8.26 3.18
CA ALA A 70 1.24 8.51 2.01
C ALA A 70 2.23 9.63 2.31
N TRP A 71 3.52 9.34 2.22
CA TRP A 71 4.55 10.35 2.42
C TRP A 71 4.46 11.47 1.38
N GLY A 72 4.69 12.70 1.82
CA GLY A 72 4.52 13.90 1.01
C GLY A 72 3.06 14.35 0.85
N THR A 73 2.87 15.29 -0.07
CA THR A 73 1.56 15.83 -0.42
C THR A 73 0.93 14.97 -1.51
N GLN A 74 -0.25 14.41 -1.21
CA GLN A 74 -1.08 13.73 -2.18
C GLN A 74 -2.28 14.63 -2.52
N GLU A 75 -2.56 14.78 -3.81
CA GLU A 75 -3.75 15.47 -4.29
C GLU A 75 -4.93 14.49 -4.33
N VAL A 76 -5.52 14.24 -3.17
CA VAL A 76 -6.71 13.37 -3.02
C VAL A 76 -7.82 14.11 -2.27
N GLY A 77 -9.02 14.04 -2.82
CA GLY A 77 -10.26 14.58 -2.29
C GLY A 77 -11.14 13.50 -1.65
N MET A 78 -12.11 13.95 -0.85
CA MET A 78 -13.13 13.04 -0.31
C MET A 78 -14.05 12.57 -1.45
N GLY A 79 -14.28 11.26 -1.53
CA GLY A 79 -15.09 10.63 -2.58
C GLY A 79 -14.30 10.20 -3.82
N ASP A 80 -13.00 10.53 -3.89
CA ASP A 80 -12.16 10.12 -5.01
C ASP A 80 -11.97 8.60 -5.02
N ALA A 81 -12.11 7.99 -6.21
CA ALA A 81 -11.74 6.61 -6.44
C ALA A 81 -10.24 6.54 -6.79
N VAL A 82 -9.46 5.87 -5.95
CA VAL A 82 -8.00 5.81 -6.09
C VAL A 82 -7.48 4.39 -5.95
N GLU A 83 -6.28 4.17 -6.49
CA GLU A 83 -5.48 2.99 -6.26
C GLU A 83 -4.26 3.35 -5.40
N VAL A 84 -4.09 2.65 -4.27
CA VAL A 84 -2.96 2.80 -3.36
C VAL A 84 -2.01 1.63 -3.57
N ARG A 85 -0.73 1.97 -3.78
CA ARG A 85 0.37 0.99 -3.88
C ARG A 85 1.34 1.23 -2.74
N GLY A 86 1.63 0.20 -1.97
CA GLY A 86 2.55 0.34 -0.84
C GLY A 86 2.72 -0.93 -0.04
N ALA A 87 3.48 -0.84 1.04
CA ALA A 87 3.62 -1.92 2.01
C ALA A 87 2.48 -1.83 3.04
N PHE A 88 1.76 -2.93 3.24
CA PHE A 88 0.81 -3.02 4.34
C PHE A 88 1.54 -3.17 5.67
N ARG A 89 1.00 -2.56 6.72
CA ARG A 89 1.49 -2.70 8.09
C ARG A 89 0.31 -2.90 9.01
N SER A 90 0.39 -3.92 9.85
CA SER A 90 -0.65 -4.22 10.85
C SER A 90 -0.78 -3.14 11.92
N GLN A 91 0.29 -2.36 12.13
CA GLN A 91 0.31 -1.16 12.97
C GLN A 91 1.24 -0.12 12.36
N VAL A 92 0.80 1.14 12.31
CA VAL A 92 1.66 2.26 11.91
C VAL A 92 1.63 3.36 12.95
N ARG A 93 2.80 3.90 13.29
CA ARG A 93 2.91 5.11 14.10
C ARG A 93 3.36 6.27 13.21
N ALA A 94 2.54 7.32 13.12
CA ALA A 94 2.90 8.56 12.45
C ALA A 94 2.85 9.71 13.47
N GLY A 95 4.02 10.09 13.98
CA GLY A 95 4.10 10.95 15.18
C GLY A 95 3.58 10.22 16.41
N ASP A 96 2.74 10.87 17.21
CA ASP A 96 2.15 10.30 18.44
C ASP A 96 0.89 9.46 18.20
N GLN A 97 0.43 9.34 16.95
CA GLN A 97 -0.81 8.64 16.62
C GLN A 97 -0.51 7.20 16.19
N VAL A 98 -1.13 6.23 16.86
CA VAL A 98 -1.15 4.81 16.45
C VAL A 98 -2.37 4.60 15.55
N LEU A 99 -2.15 4.04 14.37
CA LEU A 99 -3.15 3.70 13.36
C LEU A 99 -3.15 2.19 13.11
#